data_AF-A0A9P7DJC7-F1
#
_entry.id   AF-A0A9P7DJC7-F1
#
_cell.length_a   1.000
_cell.length_b   1.000
_cell.length_c   1.000
_cell.angle_alpha   90.00
_cell.angle_beta   90.00
_cell.angle_gamma   90.00
#
_symmetry.space_group_name_H-M   'P 1'
#
loop_
_entity.id
_entity.type
_entity.pdbx_description
1 polymer ?
#
loop_
_entity_poly.entity_id
_entity_poly.type
_entity_poly.pdbx_seq_one_letter_code
_entity_poly.pdbx_strand_id
1 'polypeptide(L)'
;MPLLRVCGSSIFAFIIWRLIKRLRALNSPLTHILGPKKEHWLKGNYHRIFQDGLRYNLDLVQKYGGVVKIYALLGQEQLYISDPLALHHIIVKEQNVYEETDMFIMSNRLIFGEGLIATLGEQHRKQRKMLNPVFSLANMRGLLPVIQPIADQLHTILNAQIPADGSVVEINLLPWLSRGALEYICQAALGHSFNALDATKGNEYLEAIRTLAPSTLRLIFLRPFIPMIVRRFSLYWRNKMMDWVPGDALKDLRHVVNVMDTTSKKIFTEKRAALENEGFVGIAGNRMQGKDIMSIMLQANASSSSDDRLTDSELLGQMNTIIFAGFETTATAICRIFWILAQKQDVQARLRSAVRKAKRDYADAQGLSSPWEDVELPYDKLMGLPYLDAIVRETLRVYPPTSLLSRTARQASVLPLHQPIKSASGEMISSIHVPENTTLIISILASNHNKEIWGEDASEWRPERWLSPSGERLHLGDGEGNPTNGVSLGVKNGIKYPGVYGLMMTFLGGGRACIGFKFAEMEIKQVLTTLIPRIHFALPASTDRNGHVKEIYWKMNGLQVPVVRPPAGDNVTAQVPLDLRKVREQDFVVN
;
A
#
# COMPACT_ATOMS: atom_id res chain seq x y z
N MET A 1 -17.46 -47.09 -19.74
CA MET A 1 -16.46 -46.83 -20.80
C MET A 1 -16.18 -45.34 -21.17
N PRO A 2 -17.07 -44.35 -21.03
CA PRO A 2 -16.75 -42.97 -21.43
C PRO A 2 -15.76 -42.26 -20.49
N LEU A 3 -15.77 -42.55 -19.18
CA LEU A 3 -14.84 -41.94 -18.22
C LEU A 3 -13.37 -42.29 -18.48
N LEU A 4 -13.07 -43.55 -18.83
CA LEU A 4 -11.71 -44.01 -19.17
C LEU A 4 -11.16 -43.34 -20.43
N ARG A 5 -12.02 -43.08 -21.43
CA ARG A 5 -11.63 -42.36 -22.65
C ARG A 5 -11.37 -40.88 -22.37
N VAL A 6 -12.18 -40.24 -21.51
CA VAL A 6 -11.97 -38.85 -21.07
C VAL A 6 -10.70 -38.71 -20.22
N CYS A 7 -10.45 -39.64 -19.31
CA CYS A 7 -9.22 -39.67 -18.52
C CYS A 7 -7.98 -39.91 -19.41
N GLY A 8 -8.05 -40.87 -20.35
CA GLY A 8 -6.94 -41.16 -21.27
C GLY A 8 -6.61 -39.98 -22.19
N SER A 9 -7.61 -39.32 -22.75
CA SER A 9 -7.41 -38.12 -23.59
C SER A 9 -6.91 -36.92 -22.79
N SER A 10 -7.35 -36.75 -21.53
CA SER A 10 -6.84 -35.70 -20.63
C SER A 10 -5.37 -35.93 -20.24
N ILE A 11 -4.98 -37.18 -19.96
CA ILE A 11 -3.59 -37.55 -19.66
C ILE A 11 -2.70 -37.33 -20.89
N PHE A 12 -3.15 -37.75 -22.08
CA PHE A 12 -2.41 -37.54 -23.33
C PHE A 12 -2.25 -36.05 -23.66
N ALA A 13 -3.31 -35.25 -23.54
CA ALA A 13 -3.25 -33.80 -23.70
C ALA A 13 -2.30 -33.14 -22.67
N PHE A 14 -2.28 -33.62 -21.42
CA PHE A 14 -1.35 -33.16 -20.40
C PHE A 14 0.10 -33.51 -20.73
N ILE A 15 0.37 -34.71 -21.25
CA ILE A 15 1.71 -35.14 -21.68
C ILE A 15 2.19 -34.30 -22.87
N ILE A 16 1.36 -34.10 -23.90
CA ILE A 16 1.67 -33.23 -25.03
C ILE A 16 1.93 -31.81 -24.57
N TRP A 17 1.07 -31.26 -23.70
CA TRP A 17 1.26 -29.92 -23.14
C TRP A 17 2.57 -29.81 -22.35
N ARG A 18 2.92 -30.81 -21.53
CA ARG A 18 4.21 -30.91 -20.83
C ARG A 18 5.38 -30.95 -21.81
N LEU A 19 5.27 -31.71 -22.90
CA LEU A 19 6.32 -31.84 -23.93
C LEU A 19 6.52 -30.52 -24.68
N ILE A 20 5.46 -29.91 -25.20
CA ILE A 20 5.48 -28.60 -25.87
C ILE A 20 6.10 -27.54 -24.94
N LYS A 21 5.72 -27.55 -23.67
CA LYS A 21 6.26 -26.61 -22.69
C LYS A 21 7.73 -26.85 -22.39
N ARG A 22 8.17 -28.10 -22.32
CA ARG A 22 9.59 -28.44 -22.16
C ARG A 22 10.40 -27.98 -23.37
N LEU A 23 9.88 -28.19 -24.59
CA LEU A 23 10.50 -27.71 -25.83
C LEU A 23 10.56 -26.17 -25.89
N ARG A 24 9.48 -25.47 -25.49
CA ARG A 24 9.48 -24.00 -25.39
C ARG A 24 10.45 -23.47 -24.34
N ALA A 25 10.62 -24.18 -23.22
CA ALA A 25 11.57 -23.79 -22.17
C ALA A 25 13.03 -23.90 -22.63
N LEU A 26 13.36 -24.85 -23.50
CA LEU A 26 14.72 -24.98 -24.08
C LEU A 26 15.10 -23.77 -24.94
N ASN A 27 14.11 -23.14 -25.58
CA ASN A 27 14.31 -21.97 -26.44
C ASN A 27 13.85 -20.66 -25.76
N SER A 28 13.77 -20.62 -24.43
CA SER A 28 13.34 -19.41 -23.77
C SER A 28 14.40 -18.32 -23.90
N PRO A 29 14.02 -17.09 -24.29
CA PRO A 29 14.96 -15.95 -24.38
C PRO A 29 15.44 -15.48 -23.00
N LEU A 30 14.85 -15.98 -21.92
CA LEU A 30 15.28 -15.71 -20.55
C LEU A 30 16.26 -16.77 -20.01
N THR A 31 16.63 -17.77 -20.81
CA THR A 31 17.57 -18.84 -20.41
C THR A 31 18.88 -18.30 -19.84
N HIS A 32 19.41 -17.23 -20.43
CA HIS A 32 20.68 -16.60 -20.06
C HIS A 32 20.63 -15.76 -18.76
N ILE A 33 19.43 -15.43 -18.25
CA ILE A 33 19.27 -14.64 -17.03
C ILE A 33 19.41 -15.55 -15.80
N LEU A 34 20.24 -15.14 -14.85
CA LEU A 34 20.47 -15.87 -13.60
C LEU A 34 19.26 -15.78 -12.66
N GLY A 35 19.11 -16.80 -11.82
CA GLY A 35 18.07 -16.83 -10.79
C GLY A 35 18.04 -18.13 -9.99
N PRO A 36 17.14 -18.21 -9.00
CA PRO A 36 16.97 -19.43 -8.21
C PRO A 36 16.52 -20.60 -9.09
N LYS A 37 16.91 -21.81 -8.70
CA LYS A 37 16.38 -23.03 -9.31
C LYS A 37 14.86 -23.12 -9.05
N LYS A 38 14.15 -23.85 -9.91
CA LYS A 38 12.73 -24.15 -9.71
C LYS A 38 12.56 -25.06 -8.49
N GLU A 39 12.14 -24.50 -7.36
CA GLU A 39 12.00 -25.24 -6.09
C GLU A 39 10.73 -26.10 -6.02
N HIS A 40 9.63 -25.64 -6.62
CA HIS A 40 8.35 -26.37 -6.60
C HIS A 40 7.82 -26.61 -8.03
N TRP A 41 7.35 -27.82 -8.32
CA TRP A 41 6.89 -28.19 -9.66
C TRP A 41 5.67 -27.37 -10.15
N LEU A 42 4.69 -27.15 -9.26
CA LEU A 42 3.48 -26.36 -9.48
C LEU A 42 3.69 -24.86 -9.21
N LYS A 43 4.19 -24.47 -8.04
CA LYS A 43 4.28 -23.07 -7.60
C LYS A 43 5.57 -22.35 -8.03
N GLY A 44 6.56 -23.05 -8.57
CA GLY A 44 7.88 -22.47 -8.83
C GLY A 44 8.45 -21.81 -7.57
N ASN A 45 8.95 -20.59 -7.70
CA ASN A 45 9.49 -19.77 -6.60
C ASN A 45 8.42 -18.91 -5.90
N TYR A 46 7.17 -18.83 -6.42
CA TYR A 46 6.14 -17.93 -5.87
C TYR A 46 5.85 -18.17 -4.39
N HIS A 47 5.92 -19.42 -3.93
CA HIS A 47 5.66 -19.73 -2.52
C HIS A 47 6.64 -19.01 -1.58
N ARG A 48 7.94 -18.97 -1.88
CA ARG A 48 8.92 -18.22 -1.08
C ARG A 48 8.86 -16.71 -1.31
N ILE A 49 8.43 -16.27 -2.49
CA ILE A 49 8.31 -14.84 -2.81
C ILE A 49 7.12 -14.21 -2.09
N PHE A 50 5.98 -14.91 -2.02
CA PHE A 50 4.70 -14.36 -1.58
C PHE A 50 4.17 -14.96 -0.27
N GLN A 51 4.78 -16.01 0.30
CA GLN A 51 4.39 -16.56 1.60
C GLN A 51 5.53 -16.30 2.59
N ASP A 52 5.37 -15.26 3.40
CA ASP A 52 6.37 -14.76 4.36
C ASP A 52 7.73 -14.46 3.69
N GLY A 53 7.66 -13.78 2.54
CA GLY A 53 8.78 -13.69 1.62
C GLY A 53 9.78 -12.57 1.89
N LEU A 54 9.66 -11.81 2.97
CA LEU A 54 10.42 -10.57 3.19
C LEU A 54 11.93 -10.80 3.01
N ARG A 55 12.48 -11.73 3.81
CA ARG A 55 13.90 -12.09 3.78
C ARG A 55 14.30 -12.70 2.43
N TYR A 56 13.48 -13.60 1.90
CA TYR A 56 13.77 -14.24 0.61
C TYR A 56 13.88 -13.23 -0.54
N ASN A 57 13.04 -12.19 -0.55
CA ASN A 57 13.09 -11.15 -1.58
C ASN A 57 14.36 -10.29 -1.49
N LEU A 58 14.81 -9.97 -0.27
CA LEU A 58 16.07 -9.25 -0.06
C LEU A 58 17.28 -10.13 -0.44
N ASP A 59 17.29 -11.40 -0.02
CA ASP A 59 18.33 -12.37 -0.34
C ASP A 59 18.45 -12.61 -1.86
N LEU A 60 17.33 -12.61 -2.58
CA LEU A 60 17.30 -12.76 -4.04
C LEU A 60 18.12 -11.68 -4.74
N VAL A 61 17.89 -10.42 -4.40
CA VAL A 61 18.58 -9.29 -5.04
C VAL A 61 20.01 -9.16 -4.57
N GLN A 62 20.30 -9.48 -3.31
CA GLN A 62 21.68 -9.57 -2.82
C GLN A 62 22.49 -10.62 -3.59
N LYS A 63 21.88 -11.75 -3.95
CA LYS A 63 22.57 -12.86 -4.61
C LYS A 63 22.68 -12.70 -6.14
N TYR A 64 21.64 -12.18 -6.79
CA TYR A 64 21.53 -12.18 -8.25
C TYR A 64 21.56 -10.78 -8.87
N GLY A 65 21.50 -9.72 -8.06
CA GLY A 65 21.45 -8.34 -8.53
C GLY A 65 20.03 -7.86 -8.86
N GLY A 66 19.96 -6.73 -9.56
CA GLY A 66 18.71 -6.00 -9.83
C GLY A 66 17.72 -6.68 -10.79
N VAL A 67 18.14 -7.73 -11.50
CA VAL A 67 17.29 -8.50 -12.42
C VAL A 67 17.50 -9.99 -12.23
N VAL A 68 16.41 -10.71 -11.95
CA VAL A 68 16.44 -12.13 -11.61
C VAL A 68 15.39 -12.89 -12.39
N LYS A 69 15.75 -14.02 -13.00
CA LYS A 69 14.77 -14.95 -13.56
C LYS A 69 14.13 -15.76 -12.44
N ILE A 70 12.81 -15.84 -12.43
CA ILE A 70 12.06 -16.66 -11.48
C ILE A 70 11.06 -17.56 -12.21
N TYR A 71 10.66 -18.63 -11.53
CA TYR A 71 9.63 -19.55 -12.01
C TYR A 71 8.30 -19.29 -11.28
N ALA A 72 7.26 -19.00 -12.04
CA ALA A 72 5.89 -18.83 -11.56
C ALA A 72 5.10 -20.15 -11.65
N LEU A 73 3.77 -20.04 -11.61
CA LEU A 73 2.88 -21.18 -11.67
C LEU A 73 3.10 -22.03 -12.93
N LEU A 74 3.06 -23.34 -12.71
CA LEU A 74 3.36 -24.38 -13.68
C LEU A 74 4.78 -24.27 -14.28
N GLY A 75 5.67 -23.42 -13.76
CA GLY A 75 7.00 -23.18 -14.34
C GLY A 75 7.00 -22.20 -15.51
N GLN A 76 6.04 -21.26 -15.57
CA GLN A 76 6.19 -20.09 -16.42
C GLN A 76 7.41 -19.28 -15.97
N GLU A 77 8.23 -18.81 -16.91
CA GLU A 77 9.38 -17.96 -16.60
C GLU A 77 8.93 -16.50 -16.53
N GLN A 78 9.48 -15.77 -15.57
CA GLN A 78 9.21 -14.35 -15.34
C GLN A 78 10.49 -13.64 -14.91
N LEU A 79 10.46 -12.32 -15.00
CA LEU A 79 11.55 -11.46 -14.53
C LEU A 79 11.15 -10.78 -13.23
N TYR A 80 12.03 -10.82 -12.23
CA TYR A 80 11.95 -10.04 -11.01
C TYR A 80 12.90 -8.84 -11.14
N ILE A 81 12.36 -7.63 -11.10
CA ILE A 81 13.05 -6.40 -11.47
C ILE A 81 13.10 -5.42 -10.30
N SER A 82 14.30 -4.92 -10.01
CA SER A 82 14.59 -3.80 -9.10
C SER A 82 15.69 -2.87 -9.64
N ASP A 83 16.16 -3.10 -10.87
CA ASP A 83 17.14 -2.25 -11.54
C ASP A 83 16.54 -0.85 -11.85
N PRO A 84 17.20 0.24 -11.46
CA PRO A 84 16.70 1.61 -11.63
C PRO A 84 16.27 1.99 -13.05
N LEU A 85 17.13 1.71 -14.04
CA LEU A 85 16.87 2.10 -15.42
C LEU A 85 15.78 1.22 -16.04
N ALA A 86 15.79 -0.08 -15.72
CA ALA A 86 14.74 -1.00 -16.12
C ALA A 86 13.37 -0.57 -15.56
N LEU A 87 13.31 -0.17 -14.29
CA LEU A 87 12.07 0.32 -13.67
C LEU A 87 11.58 1.61 -14.31
N HIS A 88 12.48 2.58 -14.54
CA HIS A 88 12.12 3.81 -15.25
C HIS A 88 11.61 3.51 -16.66
N HIS A 89 12.24 2.57 -17.37
CA HIS A 89 11.81 2.12 -18.69
C HIS A 89 10.41 1.51 -18.65
N ILE A 90 10.16 0.57 -17.74
CA ILE A 90 8.87 -0.13 -17.59
C ILE A 90 7.73 0.82 -17.19
N ILE A 91 7.99 1.71 -16.23
CA ILE A 91 6.92 2.44 -15.52
C ILE A 91 6.66 3.82 -16.15
N VAL A 92 7.67 4.42 -16.78
CA VAL A 92 7.60 5.78 -17.32
C VAL A 92 7.71 5.76 -18.84
N LYS A 93 8.83 5.27 -19.38
CA LYS A 93 9.15 5.42 -20.81
C LYS A 93 8.26 4.57 -21.72
N GLU A 94 8.08 3.30 -21.39
CA GLU A 94 7.32 2.31 -22.15
C GLU A 94 6.11 1.78 -21.37
N GLN A 95 5.47 2.64 -20.58
CA GLN A 95 4.32 2.26 -19.76
C GLN A 95 3.18 1.59 -20.56
N ASN A 96 2.96 1.99 -21.82
CA ASN A 96 1.93 1.39 -22.67
C ASN A 96 2.29 -0.02 -23.16
N VAL A 97 3.58 -0.37 -23.15
CA VAL A 97 4.04 -1.75 -23.44
C VAL A 97 3.89 -2.62 -22.20
N TYR A 98 4.17 -2.08 -21.02
CA TYR A 98 4.13 -2.83 -19.77
C TYR A 98 2.88 -2.49 -18.95
N GLU A 99 1.82 -3.25 -19.15
CA GLU A 99 0.54 -3.04 -18.47
C GLU A 99 0.35 -4.00 -17.29
N GLU A 100 -0.59 -3.68 -16.41
CA GLU A 100 -1.08 -4.60 -15.39
C GLU A 100 -1.56 -5.92 -16.01
N THR A 101 -1.33 -7.02 -15.28
CA THR A 101 -1.74 -8.35 -15.73
C THR A 101 -3.26 -8.44 -15.88
N ASP A 102 -3.74 -9.27 -16.81
CA ASP A 102 -5.17 -9.53 -17.00
C ASP A 102 -5.85 -9.99 -15.70
N MET A 103 -5.16 -10.82 -14.93
CA MET A 103 -5.64 -11.31 -13.64
C MET A 103 -5.90 -10.16 -12.67
N PHE A 104 -4.97 -9.21 -12.56
CA PHE A 104 -5.09 -8.06 -11.66
C PHE A 104 -6.32 -7.21 -12.03
N ILE A 105 -6.41 -6.82 -13.31
CA ILE A 105 -7.49 -5.97 -13.82
C ILE A 105 -8.86 -6.64 -13.65
N MET A 106 -8.99 -7.90 -14.05
CA MET A 106 -10.28 -8.60 -13.98
C MET A 106 -10.70 -8.93 -12.55
N SER A 107 -9.76 -9.27 -11.67
CA SER A 107 -10.07 -9.49 -10.25
C SER A 107 -10.54 -8.22 -9.58
N ASN A 108 -9.85 -7.10 -9.81
CA ASN A 108 -10.23 -5.81 -9.23
C ASN A 108 -11.56 -5.31 -9.79
N ARG A 109 -11.84 -5.54 -11.08
CA ARG A 109 -13.15 -5.20 -11.67
C ARG A 109 -14.31 -5.96 -11.03
N LEU A 110 -14.11 -7.24 -10.69
CA LEU A 110 -15.12 -8.05 -10.00
C LEU A 110 -15.35 -7.63 -8.54
N ILE A 111 -14.32 -7.13 -7.86
CA ILE A 111 -14.38 -6.77 -6.44
C ILE A 111 -14.86 -5.33 -6.26
N PHE A 112 -14.27 -4.40 -7.00
CA PHE A 112 -14.45 -2.96 -6.77
C PHE A 112 -15.36 -2.30 -7.82
N GLY A 113 -15.55 -2.91 -8.99
CA GLY A 113 -16.17 -2.27 -10.15
C GLY A 113 -15.16 -1.60 -11.07
N GLU A 114 -15.62 -0.72 -11.95
CA GLU A 114 -14.78 -0.05 -12.96
C GLU A 114 -14.01 1.16 -12.39
N GLY A 115 -13.31 0.93 -11.28
CA GLY A 115 -12.44 1.92 -10.64
C GLY A 115 -11.04 2.03 -11.27
N LEU A 116 -10.25 2.99 -10.81
CA LEU A 116 -8.91 3.30 -11.34
C LEU A 116 -7.95 2.10 -11.34
N ILE A 117 -8.06 1.20 -10.36
CA ILE A 117 -7.22 -0.01 -10.25
C ILE A 117 -7.67 -1.15 -11.18
N ALA A 118 -8.83 -1.01 -11.81
CA ALA A 118 -9.49 -2.03 -12.63
C ALA A 118 -9.57 -1.64 -14.12
N THR A 119 -8.91 -0.56 -14.53
CA THR A 119 -8.89 -0.05 -15.90
C THR A 119 -7.46 0.09 -16.45
N LEU A 120 -7.36 0.11 -17.79
CA LEU A 120 -6.12 0.24 -18.57
C LEU A 120 -6.28 1.35 -19.62
N GLY A 121 -5.18 1.71 -20.30
CA GLY A 121 -5.18 2.58 -21.48
C GLY A 121 -5.87 3.94 -21.29
N GLU A 122 -6.61 4.36 -22.32
CA GLU A 122 -7.34 5.63 -22.36
C GLU A 122 -8.34 5.77 -21.20
N GLN A 123 -9.06 4.70 -20.87
CA GLN A 123 -10.05 4.74 -19.79
C GLN A 123 -9.41 5.06 -18.44
N HIS A 124 -8.29 4.38 -18.15
CA HIS A 124 -7.51 4.68 -16.95
C HIS A 124 -7.00 6.13 -16.95
N ARG A 125 -6.51 6.63 -18.10
CA ARG A 125 -6.03 8.02 -18.21
C ARG A 125 -7.15 9.03 -17.95
N LYS A 126 -8.34 8.80 -18.51
CA LYS A 126 -9.55 9.60 -18.30
C LYS A 126 -9.95 9.62 -16.82
N GLN A 127 -10.06 8.45 -16.19
CA GLN A 127 -10.36 8.34 -14.76
C GLN A 127 -9.31 9.06 -13.89
N ARG A 128 -8.03 8.90 -14.21
CA ARG A 128 -6.92 9.56 -13.49
C ARG A 128 -6.96 11.08 -13.63
N LYS A 129 -7.24 11.60 -14.83
CA LYS A 129 -7.40 13.04 -15.10
C LYS A 129 -8.50 13.64 -14.22
N MET A 130 -9.60 12.93 -14.02
CA MET A 130 -10.70 13.36 -13.15
C MET A 130 -10.35 13.32 -11.66
N LEU A 131 -9.56 12.33 -11.23
CA LEU A 131 -9.22 12.14 -9.81
C LEU A 131 -8.03 13.00 -9.34
N ASN A 132 -7.07 13.32 -10.21
CA ASN A 132 -5.86 14.07 -9.82
C ASN A 132 -6.15 15.42 -9.12
N PRO A 133 -7.09 16.27 -9.60
CA PRO A 133 -7.40 17.53 -8.93
C PRO A 133 -7.88 17.35 -7.50
N VAL A 134 -8.52 16.22 -7.21
CA VAL A 134 -9.04 15.90 -5.89
C VAL A 134 -7.93 15.79 -4.85
N PHE A 135 -6.78 15.24 -5.23
CA PHE A 135 -5.58 15.11 -4.39
C PHE A 135 -4.62 16.32 -4.49
N SER A 136 -5.12 17.48 -4.93
CA SER A 136 -4.35 18.72 -5.00
C SER A 136 -3.96 19.25 -3.62
N LEU A 137 -2.91 20.08 -3.56
CA LEU A 137 -2.45 20.70 -2.32
C LEU A 137 -3.55 21.55 -1.65
N ALA A 138 -4.32 22.29 -2.44
CA ALA A 138 -5.45 23.09 -1.93
C ALA A 138 -6.49 22.23 -1.22
N ASN A 139 -6.85 21.09 -1.80
CA ASN A 139 -7.79 20.17 -1.17
C ASN A 139 -7.19 19.51 0.07
N MET A 140 -5.91 19.11 0.05
CA MET A 140 -5.27 18.55 1.25
C MET A 140 -5.28 19.54 2.42
N ARG A 141 -5.02 20.83 2.18
CA ARG A 141 -5.14 21.87 3.21
C ARG A 141 -6.57 21.96 3.77
N GLY A 142 -7.58 21.84 2.89
CA GLY A 142 -8.98 21.85 3.29
C GLY A 142 -9.46 20.59 4.01
N LEU A 143 -8.83 19.44 3.74
CA LEU A 143 -9.15 18.16 4.38
C LEU A 143 -8.56 18.02 5.78
N LEU A 144 -7.40 18.61 6.06
CA LEU A 144 -6.72 18.42 7.35
C LEU A 144 -7.61 18.72 8.58
N PRO A 145 -8.35 19.86 8.65
CA PRO A 145 -9.19 20.17 9.80
C PRO A 145 -10.34 19.18 10.02
N VAL A 146 -10.77 18.47 8.97
CA VAL A 146 -11.83 17.46 9.05
C VAL A 146 -11.31 16.22 9.76
N ILE A 147 -10.06 15.87 9.47
CA ILE A 147 -9.49 14.61 9.91
C ILE A 147 -8.78 14.72 11.26
N GLN A 148 -8.39 15.93 11.67
CA GLN A 148 -7.82 16.22 13.00
C GLN A 148 -8.65 15.64 14.16
N PRO A 149 -9.98 15.88 14.23
CA PRO A 149 -10.84 15.29 15.27
C PRO A 149 -10.80 13.75 15.32
N ILE A 150 -10.51 13.06 14.22
CA ILE A 150 -10.43 11.59 14.19
C ILE A 150 -9.20 11.13 14.98
N ALA A 151 -8.09 11.86 14.90
CA ALA A 151 -6.90 11.60 15.71
C ALA A 151 -7.20 11.76 17.21
N ASP A 152 -7.95 12.80 17.58
CA ASP A 152 -8.31 13.08 18.97
C ASP A 152 -9.30 12.05 19.53
N GLN A 153 -10.24 11.57 18.71
CA GLN A 153 -11.11 10.45 19.06
C GLN A 153 -10.30 9.17 19.30
N LEU A 154 -9.35 8.87 18.41
CA LEU A 154 -8.44 7.73 18.56
C LEU A 154 -7.63 7.85 19.86
N HIS A 155 -7.08 9.04 20.14
CA HIS A 155 -6.40 9.32 21.41
C HIS A 155 -7.30 9.07 22.61
N THR A 156 -8.53 9.60 22.59
CA THR A 156 -9.49 9.48 23.69
C THR A 156 -9.79 8.02 24.01
N ILE A 157 -9.99 7.19 22.98
CA ILE A 157 -10.28 5.76 23.11
C ILE A 157 -9.08 4.99 23.68
N LEU A 158 -7.87 5.27 23.19
CA LEU A 158 -6.66 4.61 23.69
C LEU A 158 -6.37 5.04 25.13
N ASN A 159 -6.49 6.33 25.43
CA ASN A 159 -6.24 6.88 26.76
C ASN A 159 -7.27 6.37 27.79
N ALA A 160 -8.52 6.12 27.40
CA ALA A 160 -9.53 5.54 28.28
C ALA A 160 -9.18 4.11 28.74
N GLN A 161 -8.33 3.39 27.99
CA GLN A 161 -7.85 2.06 28.37
C GLN A 161 -6.59 2.12 29.25
N ILE A 162 -5.89 3.27 29.30
CA ILE A 162 -4.68 3.44 30.10
C ILE A 162 -5.08 3.66 31.57
N PRO A 163 -4.54 2.86 32.50
CA PRO A 163 -4.79 3.02 33.93
C PRO A 163 -4.47 4.43 34.45
N ALA A 164 -5.33 4.93 35.34
CA ALA A 164 -5.16 6.26 35.93
C ALA A 164 -3.95 6.36 36.87
N ASP A 165 -3.49 5.24 37.43
CA ASP A 165 -2.34 5.14 38.33
C ASP A 165 -0.98 5.28 37.63
N GLY A 166 -0.98 5.43 36.29
CA GLY A 166 0.23 5.59 35.49
C GLY A 166 0.98 4.30 35.21
N SER A 167 0.38 3.15 35.54
CA SER A 167 0.83 1.83 35.12
C SER A 167 0.68 1.63 33.61
N VAL A 168 1.31 0.57 33.12
CA VAL A 168 1.33 0.20 31.70
C VAL A 168 0.18 -0.75 31.41
N VAL A 169 -0.47 -0.59 30.26
CA VAL A 169 -1.45 -1.53 29.72
C VAL A 169 -1.01 -1.98 28.33
N GLU A 170 -1.14 -3.28 28.05
CA GLU A 170 -0.90 -3.79 26.70
C GLU A 170 -2.15 -3.57 25.84
N ILE A 171 -1.99 -2.92 24.70
CA ILE A 171 -3.07 -2.68 23.73
C ILE A 171 -2.62 -3.13 22.34
N ASN A 172 -3.44 -3.95 21.67
CA ASN A 172 -3.27 -4.22 20.24
C ASN A 172 -3.68 -2.99 19.42
N LEU A 173 -2.72 -2.30 18.84
CA LEU A 173 -2.98 -1.05 18.10
C LEU A 173 -3.62 -1.26 16.73
N LEU A 174 -3.36 -2.40 16.07
CA LEU A 174 -3.76 -2.60 14.68
C LEU A 174 -5.28 -2.43 14.46
N PRO A 175 -6.19 -3.02 15.27
CA PRO A 175 -7.63 -2.80 15.11
C PRO A 175 -8.05 -1.33 15.20
N TRP A 176 -7.45 -0.57 16.13
CA TRP A 176 -7.77 0.85 16.33
C TRP A 176 -7.25 1.72 15.19
N LEU A 177 -6.03 1.44 14.71
CA LEU A 177 -5.44 2.14 13.58
C LEU A 177 -6.15 1.82 12.26
N SER A 178 -6.60 0.58 12.05
CA SER A 178 -7.43 0.22 10.89
C SER A 178 -8.80 0.90 10.93
N ARG A 179 -9.43 0.98 12.11
CA ARG A 179 -10.69 1.72 12.31
C ARG A 179 -10.51 3.21 12.06
N GLY A 180 -9.45 3.79 12.60
CA GLY A 180 -9.06 5.17 12.37
C GLY A 180 -8.89 5.43 10.88
N ALA A 181 -8.01 4.71 10.20
CA ALA A 181 -7.74 4.90 8.78
C ALA A 181 -8.99 4.74 7.90
N LEU A 182 -9.90 3.82 8.26
CA LEU A 182 -11.19 3.72 7.59
C LEU A 182 -12.04 4.97 7.80
N GLU A 183 -12.11 5.48 9.02
CA GLU A 183 -12.83 6.71 9.34
C GLU A 183 -12.24 7.92 8.59
N TYR A 184 -10.91 8.03 8.54
CA TYR A 184 -10.18 9.04 7.76
C TYR A 184 -10.60 9.02 6.29
N ILE A 185 -10.45 7.87 5.62
CA ILE A 185 -10.73 7.79 4.19
C ILE A 185 -12.21 7.91 3.89
N CYS A 186 -13.10 7.41 4.74
CA CYS A 186 -14.55 7.52 4.49
C CYS A 186 -15.06 8.95 4.67
N GLN A 187 -14.61 9.68 5.69
CA GLN A 187 -14.97 11.09 5.83
C GLN A 187 -14.32 11.95 4.73
N ALA A 188 -13.03 11.76 4.46
CA ALA A 188 -12.33 12.54 3.45
C ALA A 188 -12.84 12.22 2.04
N ALA A 189 -13.05 10.94 1.72
CA ALA A 189 -13.41 10.51 0.37
C ALA A 189 -14.91 10.62 0.10
N LEU A 190 -15.75 10.18 1.04
CA LEU A 190 -17.19 10.11 0.83
C LEU A 190 -17.97 11.21 1.56
N GLY A 191 -17.34 11.98 2.45
CA GLY A 191 -18.07 12.85 3.37
C GLY A 191 -19.01 12.07 4.31
N HIS A 192 -18.72 10.79 4.55
CA HIS A 192 -19.57 9.89 5.32
C HIS A 192 -18.79 9.31 6.50
N SER A 193 -19.37 9.39 7.69
CA SER A 193 -18.83 8.75 8.89
C SER A 193 -19.48 7.39 9.09
N PHE A 194 -18.66 6.35 9.21
CA PHE A 194 -19.11 5.02 9.58
C PHE A 194 -19.10 4.82 11.10
N ASN A 195 -18.70 5.84 11.86
CA ASN A 195 -18.38 5.75 13.28
C ASN A 195 -17.46 4.56 13.58
N ALA A 196 -16.46 4.32 12.72
CA ALA A 196 -15.64 3.10 12.77
C ALA A 196 -14.85 2.96 14.08
N LEU A 197 -14.59 4.09 14.76
CA LEU A 197 -13.93 4.16 16.06
C LEU A 197 -14.86 3.79 17.24
N ASP A 198 -16.18 3.76 17.08
CA ASP A 198 -17.11 3.34 18.13
C ASP A 198 -17.14 1.81 18.22
N ALA A 199 -16.46 1.24 19.22
CA ALA A 199 -16.42 -0.21 19.42
C ALA A 199 -17.74 -0.80 19.96
N THR A 200 -18.66 0.04 20.46
CA THR A 200 -19.96 -0.42 20.99
C THR A 200 -20.97 -0.66 19.86
N LYS A 201 -20.75 -0.06 18.69
CA LYS A 201 -21.62 -0.21 17.52
C LYS A 201 -20.97 -1.16 16.53
N GLY A 202 -21.63 -2.28 16.28
CA GLY A 202 -21.27 -3.14 15.15
C GLY A 202 -21.44 -2.37 13.85
N ASN A 203 -20.47 -2.48 12.95
CA ASN A 203 -20.54 -1.90 11.61
C ASN A 203 -20.24 -2.99 10.58
N GLU A 204 -21.28 -3.42 9.86
CA GLU A 204 -21.19 -4.49 8.86
C GLU A 204 -20.19 -4.15 7.75
N TYR A 205 -20.13 -2.89 7.31
CA TYR A 205 -19.19 -2.44 6.29
C TYR A 205 -17.73 -2.54 6.76
N LEU A 206 -17.46 -2.12 8.01
CA LEU A 206 -16.14 -2.24 8.62
C LEU A 206 -15.71 -3.71 8.74
N GLU A 207 -16.58 -4.58 9.23
CA GLU A 207 -16.24 -6.01 9.38
C GLU A 207 -16.06 -6.67 8.01
N ALA A 208 -16.90 -6.34 7.03
CA ALA A 208 -16.74 -6.79 5.65
C ALA A 208 -15.38 -6.36 5.07
N ILE A 209 -15.04 -5.06 5.10
CA ILE A 209 -13.83 -4.56 4.45
C ILE A 209 -12.55 -5.09 5.11
N ARG A 210 -12.55 -5.34 6.43
CA ARG A 210 -11.42 -5.96 7.16
C ARG A 210 -11.15 -7.40 6.71
N THR A 211 -12.17 -8.13 6.27
CA THR A 211 -11.99 -9.51 5.77
C THR A 211 -11.60 -9.57 4.29
N LEU A 212 -11.63 -8.46 3.56
CA LEU A 212 -11.38 -8.41 2.12
C LEU A 212 -9.99 -8.91 1.74
N ALA A 213 -8.93 -8.34 2.33
CA ALA A 213 -7.56 -8.70 2.01
C ALA A 213 -7.22 -10.15 2.43
N PRO A 214 -7.52 -10.61 3.67
CA PRO A 214 -7.32 -12.01 4.06
C PRO A 214 -8.06 -13.00 3.14
N SER A 215 -9.31 -12.72 2.75
CA SER A 215 -10.08 -13.57 1.85
C SER A 215 -9.50 -13.58 0.43
N THR A 216 -9.05 -12.43 -0.06
CA THR A 216 -8.39 -12.31 -1.38
C THR A 216 -7.06 -13.08 -1.41
N LEU A 217 -6.26 -13.02 -0.35
CA LEU A 217 -4.99 -13.74 -0.24
C LEU A 217 -5.20 -15.26 -0.18
N ARG A 218 -6.24 -15.75 0.53
CA ARG A 218 -6.61 -17.18 0.52
C ARG A 218 -6.94 -17.69 -0.88
N LEU A 219 -7.45 -16.82 -1.76
CA LEU A 219 -7.83 -17.15 -3.14
C LEU A 219 -6.73 -16.87 -4.19
N ILE A 220 -5.50 -16.53 -3.76
CA ILE A 220 -4.42 -16.12 -4.68
C ILE A 220 -4.06 -17.17 -5.73
N PHE A 221 -4.24 -18.46 -5.43
CA PHE A 221 -3.99 -19.55 -6.39
C PHE A 221 -5.08 -19.70 -7.45
N LEU A 222 -6.30 -19.22 -7.19
CA LEU A 222 -7.40 -19.22 -8.15
C LEU A 222 -7.33 -18.02 -9.10
N ARG A 223 -6.76 -16.91 -8.63
CA ARG A 223 -6.65 -15.64 -9.38
C ARG A 223 -6.14 -15.79 -10.83
N PRO A 224 -5.05 -16.55 -11.12
CA PRO A 224 -4.56 -16.74 -12.50
C PRO A 224 -5.59 -17.34 -13.47
N PHE A 225 -6.60 -18.05 -12.95
CA PHE A 225 -7.66 -18.66 -13.76
C PHE A 225 -8.86 -17.73 -13.97
N ILE A 226 -8.96 -16.62 -13.22
CA ILE A 226 -10.08 -15.66 -13.35
C ILE A 226 -10.26 -15.15 -14.79
N PRO A 227 -9.21 -14.73 -15.52
CA PRO A 227 -9.38 -14.29 -16.90
C PRO A 227 -9.99 -15.35 -17.81
N MET A 228 -9.56 -16.61 -17.64
CA MET A 228 -10.10 -17.73 -18.40
C MET A 228 -11.57 -17.98 -18.05
N ILE A 229 -11.91 -17.95 -16.76
CA ILE A 229 -13.28 -18.19 -16.28
C ILE A 229 -14.22 -17.09 -16.80
N VAL A 230 -13.83 -15.83 -16.62
CA VAL A 230 -14.64 -14.67 -17.00
C VAL A 230 -14.76 -14.55 -18.52
N ARG A 231 -13.73 -14.89 -19.32
CA ARG A 231 -13.85 -14.84 -20.78
C ARG A 231 -14.66 -16.00 -21.36
N ARG A 232 -14.65 -17.18 -20.73
CA ARG A 232 -15.26 -18.40 -21.30
C ARG A 232 -16.67 -18.71 -20.83
N PHE A 233 -17.00 -18.41 -19.58
CA PHE A 233 -18.30 -18.79 -19.00
C PHE A 233 -19.24 -17.58 -18.91
N SER A 234 -20.55 -17.80 -19.09
CA SER A 234 -21.57 -16.76 -18.87
C SER A 234 -21.75 -16.43 -17.39
N LEU A 235 -22.39 -15.30 -17.07
CA LEU A 235 -22.66 -14.90 -15.67
C LEU A 235 -23.41 -16.00 -14.89
N TYR A 236 -24.38 -16.66 -15.54
CA TYR A 236 -25.11 -17.79 -14.94
C TYR A 236 -24.16 -18.92 -14.49
N TRP A 237 -23.27 -19.37 -15.38
CA TRP A 237 -22.33 -20.44 -15.07
C TRP A 237 -21.28 -20.02 -14.05
N ARG A 238 -20.83 -18.77 -14.08
CA ARG A 238 -19.92 -18.23 -13.05
C ARG A 238 -20.57 -18.27 -11.66
N ASN A 239 -21.81 -17.83 -11.55
CA ASN A 239 -22.56 -17.88 -10.29
C ASN A 239 -22.71 -19.32 -9.79
N LYS A 240 -23.11 -20.23 -10.68
CA LYS A 240 -23.27 -21.65 -10.34
C LYS A 240 -21.95 -22.31 -9.93
N MET A 241 -20.84 -21.98 -10.60
CA MET A 241 -19.50 -22.44 -10.21
C MET A 241 -19.12 -21.96 -8.81
N MET A 242 -19.47 -20.72 -8.45
CA MET A 242 -19.20 -20.22 -7.09
C MET A 242 -19.99 -20.99 -6.02
N ASP A 243 -21.23 -21.40 -6.32
CA ASP A 243 -22.04 -22.19 -5.39
C ASP A 243 -21.51 -23.63 -5.23
N TRP A 244 -20.79 -24.13 -6.24
CA TRP A 244 -20.18 -25.47 -6.22
C TRP A 244 -18.79 -25.53 -5.59
N VAL A 245 -18.06 -24.41 -5.51
CA VAL A 245 -16.72 -24.39 -4.91
C VAL A 245 -16.85 -24.36 -3.40
N PRO A 246 -16.49 -25.43 -2.67
CA PRO A 246 -16.49 -25.41 -1.23
C PRO A 246 -15.35 -24.50 -0.74
N GLY A 247 -15.67 -23.52 0.11
CA GLY A 247 -14.67 -22.70 0.76
C GLY A 247 -15.24 -21.41 1.34
N ASP A 248 -14.97 -21.17 2.63
CA ASP A 248 -15.44 -19.96 3.33
C ASP A 248 -14.88 -18.70 2.68
N ALA A 249 -13.64 -18.73 2.20
CA ALA A 249 -13.00 -17.56 1.58
C ALA A 249 -13.75 -16.98 0.35
N LEU A 250 -14.40 -17.83 -0.46
CA LEU A 250 -15.17 -17.35 -1.61
C LEU A 250 -16.53 -16.79 -1.19
N LYS A 251 -17.16 -17.40 -0.19
CA LYS A 251 -18.41 -16.90 0.43
C LYS A 251 -18.16 -15.56 1.13
N ASP A 252 -17.07 -15.48 1.90
CA ASP A 252 -16.60 -14.26 2.55
C ASP A 252 -16.41 -13.15 1.50
N LEU A 253 -15.63 -13.42 0.45
CA LEU A 253 -15.41 -12.43 -0.62
C LEU A 253 -16.72 -11.97 -1.27
N ARG A 254 -17.66 -12.89 -1.55
CA ARG A 254 -18.98 -12.55 -2.11
C ARG A 254 -19.78 -11.66 -1.16
N HIS A 255 -19.81 -12.00 0.13
CA HIS A 255 -20.48 -11.21 1.15
C HIS A 255 -19.88 -9.80 1.22
N VAL A 256 -18.55 -9.68 1.27
CA VAL A 256 -17.85 -8.40 1.30
C VAL A 256 -18.19 -7.54 0.09
N VAL A 257 -18.13 -8.11 -1.11
CA VAL A 257 -18.46 -7.39 -2.35
C VAL A 257 -19.91 -6.90 -2.36
N ASN A 258 -20.85 -7.72 -1.86
CA ASN A 258 -22.26 -7.33 -1.76
C ASN A 258 -22.49 -6.19 -0.75
N VAL A 259 -21.84 -6.25 0.42
CA VAL A 259 -21.90 -5.18 1.43
C VAL A 259 -21.32 -3.90 0.85
N MET A 260 -20.14 -3.98 0.22
CA MET A 260 -19.51 -2.82 -0.42
C MET A 260 -20.40 -2.18 -1.50
N ASP A 261 -20.93 -2.98 -2.42
CA ASP A 261 -21.80 -2.49 -3.49
C ASP A 261 -23.08 -1.84 -2.93
N THR A 262 -23.74 -2.49 -1.98
CA THR A 262 -24.99 -2.00 -1.37
C THR A 262 -24.75 -0.68 -0.64
N THR A 263 -23.72 -0.62 0.21
CA THR A 263 -23.36 0.57 0.97
C THR A 263 -22.93 1.72 0.06
N SER A 264 -22.07 1.46 -0.93
CA SER A 264 -21.61 2.49 -1.86
C SER A 264 -22.76 3.05 -2.70
N LYS A 265 -23.69 2.22 -3.17
CA LYS A 265 -24.89 2.68 -3.89
C LYS A 265 -25.80 3.54 -3.04
N LYS A 266 -25.99 3.17 -1.77
CA LYS A 266 -26.78 3.96 -0.82
C LYS A 266 -26.17 5.36 -0.65
N ILE A 267 -24.89 5.44 -0.29
CA ILE A 267 -24.18 6.70 -0.07
C ILE A 267 -24.15 7.55 -1.35
N PHE A 268 -23.91 6.92 -2.49
CA PHE A 268 -23.90 7.59 -3.80
C PHE A 268 -25.26 8.24 -4.10
N THR A 269 -26.35 7.50 -3.89
CA THR A 269 -27.71 7.99 -4.18
C THR A 269 -28.09 9.13 -3.24
N GLU A 270 -27.83 8.99 -1.94
CA GLU A 270 -28.07 10.04 -0.94
C GLU A 270 -27.31 11.33 -1.28
N LYS A 271 -26.02 11.20 -1.63
CA LYS A 271 -25.18 12.33 -1.99
C LYS A 271 -25.61 13.00 -3.30
N ARG A 272 -25.97 12.21 -4.32
CA ARG A 272 -26.45 12.77 -5.59
C ARG A 272 -27.73 13.57 -5.39
N ALA A 273 -28.68 13.03 -4.62
CA ALA A 273 -29.91 13.73 -4.27
C ALA A 273 -29.65 15.03 -3.48
N ALA A 274 -28.71 15.01 -2.53
CA ALA A 274 -28.32 16.21 -1.79
C ALA A 274 -27.75 17.30 -2.70
N LEU A 275 -26.88 16.92 -3.65
CA LEU A 275 -26.28 17.85 -4.63
C LEU A 275 -27.31 18.45 -5.59
N GLU A 276 -28.30 17.66 -6.01
CA GLU A 276 -29.39 18.12 -6.88
C GLU A 276 -30.34 19.10 -6.14
N ASN A 277 -30.61 18.86 -4.86
CA ASN A 277 -31.54 19.67 -4.06
C ASN A 277 -30.93 20.96 -3.49
N GLU A 278 -29.70 20.91 -2.98
CA GLU A 278 -29.06 22.03 -2.27
C GLU A 278 -28.10 22.81 -3.18
N GLY A 279 -27.77 22.27 -4.36
CA GLY A 279 -26.68 22.76 -5.20
C GLY A 279 -25.31 22.56 -4.55
N PHE A 280 -24.23 22.65 -5.35
CA PHE A 280 -22.86 22.47 -4.86
C PHE A 280 -22.44 23.48 -3.77
N VAL A 281 -23.17 24.60 -3.64
CA VAL A 281 -22.90 25.68 -2.67
C VAL A 281 -23.73 25.53 -1.37
N GLY A 282 -24.84 24.78 -1.40
CA GLY A 282 -25.79 24.67 -0.28
C GLY A 282 -25.45 23.62 0.79
N ILE A 283 -24.43 22.78 0.60
CA ILE A 283 -24.00 21.73 1.55
C ILE A 283 -23.28 22.33 2.79
N ALA A 284 -23.61 23.56 3.18
CA ALA A 284 -23.02 24.27 4.30
C ALA A 284 -23.39 23.69 5.69
N GLY A 285 -24.29 22.69 5.75
CA GLY A 285 -24.73 22.03 6.99
C GLY A 285 -24.00 20.73 7.36
N ASN A 286 -23.21 20.14 6.46
CA ASN A 286 -22.41 18.94 6.74
C ASN A 286 -20.93 19.31 6.95
N ARG A 287 -20.20 18.57 7.81
CA ARG A 287 -18.79 18.82 8.20
C ARG A 287 -17.83 19.10 7.02
N MET A 288 -18.19 18.69 5.80
CA MET A 288 -17.35 18.79 4.59
C MET A 288 -17.64 19.96 3.65
N GLN A 289 -18.75 20.70 3.75
CA GLN A 289 -19.05 21.83 2.85
C GLN A 289 -18.80 21.56 1.34
N GLY A 290 -19.09 20.35 0.84
CA GLY A 290 -18.82 19.97 -0.57
C GLY A 290 -17.34 19.74 -0.94
N LYS A 291 -16.42 19.70 0.03
CA LYS A 291 -14.95 19.56 -0.17
C LYS A 291 -14.44 18.12 -0.07
N ASP A 292 -15.30 17.13 0.15
CA ASP A 292 -14.89 15.72 0.10
C ASP A 292 -14.64 15.27 -1.35
N ILE A 293 -13.87 14.19 -1.50
CA ILE A 293 -13.42 13.70 -2.81
C ILE A 293 -14.59 13.40 -3.74
N MET A 294 -15.65 12.78 -3.22
CA MET A 294 -16.83 12.41 -4.02
C MET A 294 -17.58 13.64 -4.52
N SER A 295 -17.76 14.65 -3.67
CA SER A 295 -18.40 15.91 -4.06
C SER A 295 -17.62 16.61 -5.17
N ILE A 296 -16.29 16.70 -5.03
CA ILE A 296 -15.41 17.28 -6.04
C ILE A 296 -15.43 16.47 -7.34
N MET A 297 -15.41 15.14 -7.24
CA MET A 297 -15.47 14.26 -8.41
C MET A 297 -16.81 14.37 -9.14
N LEU A 298 -17.94 14.39 -8.42
CA LEU A 298 -19.27 14.57 -9.01
C LEU A 298 -19.40 15.95 -9.69
N GLN A 299 -18.84 16.99 -9.08
CA GLN A 299 -18.79 18.33 -9.69
C GLN A 299 -17.97 18.33 -10.98
N ALA A 300 -16.75 17.79 -10.94
CA ALA A 300 -15.88 17.69 -12.10
C ALA A 300 -16.52 16.86 -13.23
N ASN A 301 -17.25 15.80 -12.87
CA ASN A 301 -17.96 14.94 -13.82
C ASN A 301 -19.19 15.63 -14.45
N ALA A 302 -19.91 16.44 -13.68
CA ALA A 302 -21.03 17.22 -14.19
C ALA A 302 -20.55 18.31 -15.18
N SER A 303 -19.41 18.94 -14.88
CA SER A 303 -18.81 19.98 -15.70
C SER A 303 -17.96 19.48 -16.88
N SER A 304 -17.73 18.18 -17.02
CA SER A 304 -16.96 17.62 -18.14
C SER A 304 -17.80 17.54 -19.42
N SER A 305 -17.13 17.53 -20.58
CA SER A 305 -17.75 17.17 -21.85
C SER A 305 -18.34 15.76 -21.80
N SER A 306 -19.27 15.45 -22.71
CA SER A 306 -19.88 14.10 -22.82
C SER A 306 -18.83 13.00 -22.89
N ASP A 307 -17.76 13.26 -23.64
CA ASP A 307 -16.70 12.28 -23.93
C ASP A 307 -15.76 12.08 -22.72
N ASP A 308 -15.64 13.08 -21.84
CA ASP A 308 -14.82 13.03 -20.62
C ASP A 308 -15.64 12.63 -19.36
N ARG A 309 -16.95 12.44 -19.48
CA ARG A 309 -17.81 12.05 -18.34
C ARG A 309 -17.66 10.57 -17.97
N LEU A 310 -17.52 10.28 -16.68
CA LEU A 310 -17.60 8.95 -16.08
C LEU A 310 -19.05 8.54 -15.87
N THR A 311 -19.33 7.26 -16.06
CA THR A 311 -20.63 6.66 -15.77
C THR A 311 -20.84 6.45 -14.26
N ASP A 312 -22.09 6.29 -13.82
CA ASP A 312 -22.42 5.97 -12.41
C ASP A 312 -21.70 4.70 -11.93
N SER A 313 -21.58 3.68 -12.79
CA SER A 313 -20.83 2.45 -12.50
C SER A 313 -19.35 2.72 -12.22
N GLU A 314 -18.74 3.64 -12.96
CA GLU A 314 -17.34 4.00 -12.76
C GLU A 314 -17.15 4.85 -11.51
N LEU A 315 -18.06 5.78 -11.23
CA LEU A 315 -18.03 6.59 -10.00
C LEU A 315 -18.16 5.71 -8.76
N LEU A 316 -19.09 4.76 -8.76
CA LEU A 316 -19.20 3.72 -7.72
C LEU A 316 -17.92 2.87 -7.62
N GLY A 317 -17.34 2.53 -8.77
CA GLY A 317 -16.06 1.86 -8.87
C GLY A 317 -14.93 2.62 -8.18
N GLN A 318 -14.90 3.94 -8.32
CA GLN A 318 -13.93 4.80 -7.64
C GLN A 318 -14.16 4.84 -6.13
N MET A 319 -15.41 4.91 -5.65
CA MET A 319 -15.71 4.88 -4.21
C MET A 319 -15.12 3.64 -3.53
N ASN A 320 -15.42 2.46 -4.09
CA ASN A 320 -14.91 1.19 -3.57
C ASN A 320 -13.38 1.12 -3.62
N THR A 321 -12.78 1.60 -4.72
CA THR A 321 -11.33 1.60 -4.92
C THR A 321 -10.60 2.49 -3.92
N ILE A 322 -11.08 3.72 -3.72
CA ILE A 322 -10.42 4.71 -2.87
C ILE A 322 -10.45 4.30 -1.41
N ILE A 323 -11.60 3.79 -0.93
CA ILE A 323 -11.72 3.31 0.45
C ILE A 323 -10.73 2.18 0.70
N PHE A 324 -10.78 1.11 -0.11
CA PHE A 324 -9.90 -0.04 0.05
C PHE A 324 -8.42 0.35 0.01
N ALA A 325 -8.02 1.15 -0.98
CA ALA A 325 -6.62 1.54 -1.16
C ALA A 325 -6.10 2.41 0.00
N GLY A 326 -6.95 3.26 0.56
CA GLY A 326 -6.57 4.29 1.53
C GLY A 326 -6.39 3.80 2.96
N PHE A 327 -7.20 2.83 3.42
CA PHE A 327 -7.21 2.49 4.85
C PHE A 327 -6.14 1.46 5.25
N GLU A 328 -6.01 0.34 4.53
CA GLU A 328 -5.19 -0.79 4.99
C GLU A 328 -3.68 -0.49 4.86
N THR A 329 -3.29 0.19 3.78
CA THR A 329 -1.90 0.60 3.54
C THR A 329 -1.43 1.62 4.58
N THR A 330 -2.26 2.62 4.88
CA THR A 330 -1.97 3.68 5.86
C THR A 330 -1.95 3.14 7.29
N ALA A 331 -2.94 2.34 7.67
CA ALA A 331 -2.96 1.70 8.99
C ALA A 331 -1.71 0.82 9.23
N THR A 332 -1.29 0.06 8.21
CA THR A 332 -0.08 -0.76 8.26
C THR A 332 1.18 0.10 8.44
N ALA A 333 1.29 1.22 7.73
CA ALA A 333 2.40 2.15 7.86
C ALA A 333 2.45 2.78 9.26
N ILE A 334 1.31 3.23 9.79
CA ILE A 334 1.25 3.82 11.15
C ILE A 334 1.61 2.77 12.21
N CYS A 335 1.09 1.55 12.11
CA CYS A 335 1.45 0.42 12.98
C CYS A 335 2.96 0.16 12.98
N ARG A 336 3.57 0.18 11.79
CA ARG A 336 5.01 0.00 11.63
C ARG A 336 5.80 1.09 12.35
N ILE A 337 5.39 2.35 12.20
CA ILE A 337 6.05 3.49 12.85
C ILE A 337 5.97 3.34 14.37
N PHE A 338 4.79 3.10 14.95
CA PHE A 338 4.66 2.92 16.39
C PHE A 338 5.48 1.74 16.92
N TRP A 339 5.50 0.62 16.19
CA TRP A 339 6.33 -0.54 16.55
C TRP A 339 7.82 -0.22 16.53
N ILE A 340 8.32 0.55 15.56
CA ILE A 340 9.73 0.99 15.51
C ILE A 340 10.03 1.97 16.65
N LEU A 341 9.14 2.95 16.89
CA LEU A 341 9.31 3.92 17.98
C LEU A 341 9.25 3.27 19.36
N ALA A 342 8.48 2.19 19.52
CA ALA A 342 8.46 1.39 20.75
C ALA A 342 9.79 0.65 21.00
N GLN A 343 10.57 0.38 19.96
CA GLN A 343 11.93 -0.18 20.07
C GLN A 343 13.02 0.89 20.28
N LYS A 344 12.75 2.12 19.84
CA LYS A 344 13.72 3.23 19.80
C LYS A 344 13.22 4.40 20.64
N GLN A 345 13.37 4.26 21.95
CA GLN A 345 12.83 5.21 22.94
C GLN A 345 13.47 6.60 22.82
N ASP A 346 14.75 6.66 22.44
CA ASP A 346 15.50 7.87 22.12
C ASP A 346 14.87 8.63 20.93
N VAL A 347 14.55 7.91 19.85
CA VAL A 347 13.90 8.47 18.66
C VAL A 347 12.48 8.93 18.99
N GLN A 348 11.76 8.16 19.80
CA GLN A 348 10.43 8.52 20.28
C GLN A 348 10.46 9.82 21.11
N ALA A 349 11.41 9.96 22.02
CA ALA A 349 11.61 11.17 22.83
C ALA A 349 11.99 12.38 21.97
N ARG A 350 12.89 12.21 21.00
CA ARG A 350 13.28 13.26 20.06
C ARG A 350 12.11 13.74 19.21
N LEU A 351 11.31 12.82 18.65
CA LEU A 351 10.10 13.17 17.91
C LEU A 351 9.11 13.91 18.80
N ARG A 352 8.87 13.40 20.01
CA ARG A 352 7.97 14.02 20.97
C ARG A 352 8.37 15.45 21.31
N SER A 353 9.66 15.69 21.57
CA SER A 353 10.19 17.03 21.82
C SER A 353 10.09 17.95 20.61
N ALA A 354 10.33 17.45 19.40
CA ALA A 354 10.16 18.22 18.17
C ALA A 354 8.70 18.66 17.97
N VAL A 355 7.73 17.76 18.21
CA VAL A 355 6.30 18.08 18.13
C VAL A 355 5.89 19.09 19.21
N ARG A 356 6.34 18.90 20.46
CA ARG A 356 6.09 19.85 21.56
C ARG A 356 6.56 21.25 21.22
N LYS A 357 7.80 21.38 20.73
CA LYS A 357 8.36 22.66 20.31
C LYS A 357 7.52 23.30 19.21
N ALA A 358 7.20 22.55 18.16
CA ALA A 358 6.42 23.08 17.03
C ALA A 358 5.02 23.56 17.44
N LYS A 359 4.33 22.82 18.30
CA LYS A 359 3.01 23.21 18.81
C LYS A 359 3.08 24.45 19.71
N ARG A 360 4.07 24.55 20.59
CA ARG A 360 4.29 25.74 21.44
C ARG A 360 4.64 26.98 20.61
N ASP A 361 5.62 26.87 19.71
CA ASP A 361 6.03 27.97 18.82
C ASP A 361 4.84 28.50 18.00
N TYR A 362 3.96 27.59 17.54
CA TYR A 362 2.74 27.97 16.82
C TYR A 362 1.71 28.62 17.73
N ALA A 363 1.47 28.07 18.93
CA ALA A 363 0.55 28.64 19.91
C ALA A 363 0.95 30.06 20.29
N ASP A 364 2.22 30.28 20.61
CA ASP A 364 2.78 31.59 20.96
C ASP A 364 2.63 32.59 19.81
N ALA A 365 2.96 32.16 18.58
CA ALA A 365 2.84 32.99 17.39
C ALA A 365 1.38 33.35 17.02
N GLN A 366 0.41 32.55 17.47
CA GLN A 366 -1.02 32.79 17.24
C GLN A 366 -1.75 33.35 18.47
N GLY A 367 -1.06 33.54 19.59
CA GLY A 367 -1.67 33.99 20.85
C GLY A 367 -2.71 33.03 21.43
N LEU A 368 -2.55 31.72 21.22
CA LEU A 368 -3.49 30.70 21.70
C LEU A 368 -3.25 30.42 23.19
N SER A 369 -4.33 30.35 23.97
CA SER A 369 -4.29 30.06 25.41
C SER A 369 -4.52 28.59 25.77
N SER A 370 -4.81 27.74 24.77
CA SER A 370 -5.02 26.30 24.96
C SER A 370 -3.73 25.59 25.38
N PRO A 371 -3.81 24.47 26.12
CA PRO A 371 -2.67 23.59 26.35
C PRO A 371 -1.99 23.24 25.02
N TRP A 372 -0.66 23.28 24.98
CA TRP A 372 0.11 23.08 23.75
C TRP A 372 -0.15 21.68 23.14
N GLU A 373 -0.53 20.70 23.95
CA GLU A 373 -0.90 19.36 23.53
C GLU A 373 -2.08 19.40 22.55
N ASP A 374 -3.07 20.25 22.84
CA ASP A 374 -4.35 20.40 22.11
C ASP A 374 -4.26 21.38 20.94
N VAL A 375 -3.10 22.00 20.73
CA VAL A 375 -2.85 22.87 19.59
C VAL A 375 -2.72 22.04 18.33
N GLU A 376 -3.64 22.25 17.38
CA GLU A 376 -3.59 21.61 16.07
C GLU A 376 -2.76 22.44 15.09
N LEU A 377 -1.84 21.78 14.39
CA LEU A 377 -0.96 22.43 13.43
C LEU A 377 -1.66 22.55 12.07
N PRO A 378 -1.57 23.72 11.39
CA PRO A 378 -2.05 23.84 10.03
C PRO A 378 -1.19 23.00 9.07
N TYR A 379 -1.73 22.66 7.91
CA TYR A 379 -1.14 21.73 6.96
C TYR A 379 0.34 22.00 6.66
N ASP A 380 0.70 23.25 6.34
CA ASP A 380 2.07 23.59 5.96
C ASP A 380 3.06 23.42 7.13
N LYS A 381 2.61 23.66 8.38
CA LYS A 381 3.43 23.42 9.58
C LYS A 381 3.56 21.94 9.87
N LEU A 382 2.45 21.18 9.84
CA LEU A 382 2.44 19.73 10.06
C LEU A 382 3.35 18.99 9.05
N MET A 383 3.16 19.28 7.76
CA MET A 383 3.90 18.63 6.68
C MET A 383 5.36 19.07 6.63
N GLY A 384 5.66 20.25 7.16
CA GLY A 384 6.99 20.86 7.23
C GLY A 384 7.85 20.44 8.43
N LEU A 385 7.36 19.61 9.35
CA LEU A 385 8.14 19.16 10.51
C LEU A 385 9.28 18.22 10.09
N PRO A 386 10.57 18.62 10.19
CA PRO A 386 11.67 17.87 9.57
C PRO A 386 11.83 16.45 10.10
N TYR A 387 11.89 16.29 11.43
CA TYR A 387 12.12 14.97 12.03
C TYR A 387 10.94 14.01 11.88
N LEU A 388 9.72 14.55 11.90
CA LEU A 388 8.50 13.77 11.61
C LEU A 388 8.49 13.31 10.14
N ASP A 389 8.79 14.20 9.20
CA ASP A 389 8.90 13.88 7.77
C ASP A 389 9.97 12.80 7.53
N ALA A 390 11.13 12.92 8.17
CA ALA A 390 12.21 11.94 8.12
C ALA A 390 11.78 10.55 8.60
N ILE A 391 11.08 10.45 9.75
CA ILE A 391 10.57 9.18 10.29
C ILE A 391 9.56 8.54 9.33
N VAL A 392 8.62 9.33 8.79
CA VAL A 392 7.60 8.83 7.86
C VAL A 392 8.25 8.34 6.55
N ARG A 393 9.14 9.14 5.96
CA ARG A 393 9.85 8.78 4.73
C ARG A 393 10.70 7.54 4.90
N GLU A 394 11.51 7.46 5.95
CA GLU A 394 12.39 6.31 6.15
C GLU A 394 11.60 5.03 6.41
N THR A 395 10.49 5.12 7.15
CA THR A 395 9.63 3.97 7.39
C THR A 395 8.97 3.49 6.10
N LEU A 396 8.42 4.39 5.28
CA LEU A 396 7.80 4.04 4.01
C LEU A 396 8.81 3.51 3.00
N ARG A 397 10.07 3.96 3.05
CA ARG A 397 11.16 3.45 2.22
C ARG A 397 11.51 2.01 2.63
N VAL A 398 11.91 1.78 3.87
CA VAL A 398 12.40 0.46 4.34
C VAL A 398 11.27 -0.56 4.44
N TYR A 399 10.07 -0.14 4.81
CA TYR A 399 8.93 -1.02 5.06
C TYR A 399 7.71 -0.61 4.21
N PRO A 400 7.79 -0.75 2.88
CA PRO A 400 6.67 -0.39 2.01
C PRO A 400 5.48 -1.32 2.27
N PRO A 401 4.26 -0.80 2.55
CA PRO A 401 3.09 -1.63 2.82
C PRO A 401 2.82 -2.65 1.69
N THR A 402 2.96 -2.21 0.44
CA THR A 402 2.94 -3.06 -0.76
C THR A 402 4.35 -3.26 -1.28
N SER A 403 4.83 -4.51 -1.28
CA SER A 403 6.23 -4.81 -1.58
C SER A 403 6.49 -5.24 -3.03
N LEU A 404 5.48 -5.80 -3.72
CA LEU A 404 5.62 -6.36 -5.07
C LEU A 404 4.43 -5.95 -5.95
N LEU A 405 4.69 -5.68 -7.22
CA LEU A 405 3.68 -5.44 -8.25
C LEU A 405 3.99 -6.27 -9.49
N SER A 406 3.01 -6.47 -10.37
CA SER A 406 3.21 -7.22 -11.61
C SER A 406 2.86 -6.40 -12.85
N ARG A 407 3.60 -6.65 -13.92
CA ARG A 407 3.34 -6.16 -15.28
C ARG A 407 3.40 -7.30 -16.27
N THR A 408 2.74 -7.16 -17.41
CA THR A 408 2.88 -8.02 -18.56
C THR A 408 3.31 -7.17 -19.74
N ALA A 409 4.38 -7.57 -20.42
CA ALA A 409 4.79 -6.97 -21.68
C ALA A 409 3.73 -7.30 -22.74
N ARG A 410 3.02 -6.30 -23.25
CA ARG A 410 1.99 -6.45 -24.30
C ARG A 410 2.56 -6.50 -25.70
N GLN A 411 3.84 -6.15 -25.84
CA GLN A 411 4.62 -6.21 -27.07
C GLN A 411 6.04 -6.65 -26.70
N ALA A 412 6.78 -7.22 -27.67
CA ALA A 412 8.21 -7.46 -27.47
C ALA A 412 8.94 -6.12 -27.26
N SER A 413 9.86 -6.08 -26.29
CA SER A 413 10.63 -4.87 -25.96
C SER A 413 12.04 -5.23 -25.51
N VAL A 414 12.94 -4.26 -25.57
CA VAL A 414 14.30 -4.36 -25.05
C VAL A 414 14.38 -3.56 -23.75
N LEU A 415 14.62 -4.27 -22.64
CA LEU A 415 14.72 -3.69 -21.31
C LEU A 415 16.17 -3.28 -21.03
N PRO A 416 16.50 -1.97 -21.01
CA PRO A 416 17.84 -1.52 -20.67
C PRO A 416 18.10 -1.70 -19.17
N LEU A 417 19.36 -1.98 -18.83
CA LEU A 417 19.81 -2.13 -17.44
C LEU A 417 20.75 -1.00 -17.06
N HIS A 418 20.62 -0.50 -15.84
CA HIS A 418 21.57 0.49 -15.33
C HIS A 418 22.96 -0.14 -15.18
N GLN A 419 23.01 -1.35 -14.61
CA GLN A 419 24.24 -2.13 -14.51
C GLN A 419 24.16 -3.39 -15.37
N PRO A 420 25.21 -3.68 -16.16
CA PRO A 420 25.29 -4.95 -16.84
C PRO A 420 25.26 -6.11 -15.85
N ILE A 421 24.45 -7.13 -16.12
CA ILE A 421 24.36 -8.35 -15.31
C ILE A 421 25.17 -9.47 -15.95
N LYS A 422 25.73 -10.36 -15.12
CA LYS A 422 26.41 -11.54 -15.63
C LYS A 422 25.39 -12.60 -16.05
N SER A 423 25.52 -13.10 -17.27
CA SER A 423 24.67 -14.15 -17.82
C SER A 423 25.07 -15.53 -17.30
N ALA A 424 24.23 -16.54 -17.59
CA ALA A 424 24.54 -17.94 -17.33
C ALA A 424 25.79 -18.45 -18.09
N SER A 425 26.14 -17.85 -19.23
CA SER A 425 27.37 -18.15 -19.98
C SER A 425 28.58 -17.34 -19.51
N GLY A 426 28.40 -16.39 -18.59
CA GLY A 426 29.45 -15.53 -18.04
C GLY A 426 29.63 -14.19 -18.75
N GLU A 427 28.88 -13.92 -19.82
CA GLU A 427 28.86 -12.67 -20.56
C GLU A 427 28.16 -11.55 -19.77
N MET A 428 28.61 -10.30 -19.94
CA MET A 428 27.94 -9.14 -19.37
C MET A 428 26.82 -8.65 -20.29
N ILE A 429 25.58 -8.65 -19.80
CA ILE A 429 24.38 -8.23 -20.53
C ILE A 429 23.93 -6.87 -20.00
N SER A 430 23.89 -5.85 -20.87
CA SER A 430 23.41 -4.49 -20.54
C SER A 430 21.93 -4.26 -20.89
N SER A 431 21.31 -5.17 -21.63
CA SER A 431 19.90 -5.09 -22.00
C SER A 431 19.29 -6.47 -22.20
N ILE A 432 18.01 -6.63 -21.88
CA ILE A 432 17.30 -7.91 -21.96
C ILE A 432 16.20 -7.82 -23.00
N HIS A 433 16.18 -8.74 -23.96
CA HIS A 433 15.02 -8.90 -24.83
C HIS A 433 13.86 -9.54 -24.05
N VAL A 434 12.78 -8.79 -23.88
CA VAL A 434 11.56 -9.21 -23.19
C VAL A 434 10.49 -9.54 -24.24
N PRO A 435 10.15 -10.82 -24.44
CA PRO A 435 9.09 -11.20 -25.37
C PRO A 435 7.73 -10.66 -24.96
N GLU A 436 6.86 -10.53 -25.96
CA GLU A 436 5.44 -10.35 -25.73
C GLU A 436 4.89 -11.43 -24.78
N ASN A 437 3.95 -11.00 -23.92
CA ASN A 437 3.28 -11.80 -22.90
C ASN A 437 4.20 -12.31 -21.77
N THR A 438 5.41 -11.76 -21.64
CA THR A 438 6.27 -11.99 -20.47
C THR A 438 5.73 -11.21 -19.28
N THR A 439 5.50 -11.89 -18.16
CA THR A 439 5.15 -11.24 -16.89
C THR A 439 6.41 -10.88 -16.11
N LEU A 440 6.42 -9.68 -15.55
CA LEU A 440 7.48 -9.15 -14.71
C LEU A 440 6.93 -8.86 -13.31
N ILE A 441 7.72 -9.13 -12.28
CA ILE A 441 7.50 -8.70 -10.91
C ILE A 441 8.38 -7.48 -10.66
N ILE A 442 7.75 -6.33 -10.43
CA ILE A 442 8.41 -5.13 -9.93
C ILE A 442 8.55 -5.28 -8.42
N SER A 443 9.78 -5.25 -7.92
CA SER A 443 10.03 -5.28 -6.48
C SER A 443 10.25 -3.90 -5.92
N ILE A 444 9.21 -3.36 -5.27
CA ILE A 444 9.29 -2.11 -4.51
C ILE A 444 10.23 -2.28 -3.32
N LEU A 445 10.16 -3.43 -2.65
CA LEU A 445 11.02 -3.73 -1.52
C LEU A 445 12.50 -3.69 -1.91
N ALA A 446 12.92 -4.48 -2.90
CA ALA A 446 14.33 -4.52 -3.28
C ALA A 446 14.81 -3.19 -3.88
N SER A 447 13.93 -2.50 -4.60
CA SER A 447 14.14 -1.13 -5.10
C SER A 447 14.51 -0.15 -3.97
N ASN A 448 13.71 -0.16 -2.90
CA ASN A 448 13.94 0.71 -1.75
C ASN A 448 15.15 0.30 -0.90
N HIS A 449 15.66 -0.92 -1.07
CA HIS A 449 16.85 -1.45 -0.39
C HIS A 449 18.08 -1.49 -1.31
N ASN A 450 17.99 -0.92 -2.51
CA ASN A 450 19.08 -0.92 -3.47
C ASN A 450 20.22 -0.04 -2.95
N LYS A 451 21.40 -0.64 -2.69
CA LYS A 451 22.56 0.06 -2.13
C LYS A 451 23.17 1.12 -3.05
N GLU A 452 23.00 0.99 -4.36
CA GLU A 452 23.49 1.98 -5.32
C GLU A 452 22.69 3.28 -5.24
N ILE A 453 21.39 3.14 -4.95
CA ILE A 453 20.50 4.26 -4.69
C ILE A 453 20.72 4.72 -3.25
N TRP A 454 20.46 3.87 -2.26
CA TRP A 454 20.30 4.34 -0.88
C TRP A 454 21.57 4.34 -0.03
N GLY A 455 22.70 3.86 -0.56
CA GLY A 455 23.95 3.69 0.19
C GLY A 455 24.10 2.29 0.80
N GLU A 456 25.27 2.00 1.39
CA GLU A 456 25.55 0.68 1.98
C GLU A 456 24.57 0.27 3.09
N ASP A 457 24.05 1.28 3.77
CA ASP A 457 23.07 1.19 4.85
C ASP A 457 21.62 1.22 4.33
N ALA A 458 21.38 0.92 3.04
CA ALA A 458 20.06 0.93 2.43
C ALA A 458 19.02 0.12 3.21
N SER A 459 19.42 -0.97 3.85
CA SER A 459 18.52 -1.82 4.63
C SER A 459 18.35 -1.38 6.08
N GLU A 460 19.09 -0.37 6.53
CA GLU A 460 18.96 0.18 7.87
C GLU A 460 17.87 1.25 7.89
N TRP A 461 17.07 1.23 8.97
CA TRP A 461 16.12 2.30 9.25
C TRP A 461 16.85 3.44 9.95
N ARG A 462 17.15 4.52 9.22
CA ARG A 462 17.80 5.73 9.75
C ARG A 462 17.09 7.00 9.27
N PRO A 463 16.20 7.61 10.07
CA PRO A 463 15.51 8.85 9.72
C PRO A 463 16.46 9.99 9.34
N GLU A 464 17.63 10.06 9.97
CA GLU A 464 18.67 11.06 9.73
C GLU A 464 19.14 11.08 8.26
N ARG A 465 18.87 10.02 7.49
CA ARG A 465 19.05 10.02 6.03
C ARG A 465 18.41 11.23 5.37
N TRP A 466 17.26 11.67 5.84
CA TRP A 466 16.45 12.73 5.22
C TRP A 466 16.76 14.14 5.75
N LEU A 467 17.80 14.27 6.57
CA LEU A 467 18.12 15.50 7.29
C LEU A 467 19.53 15.98 6.96
N SER A 468 19.71 17.29 6.93
CA SER A 468 21.02 17.91 6.94
C SER A 468 21.72 17.68 8.30
N PRO A 469 23.03 17.91 8.40
CA PRO A 469 23.71 17.94 9.70
C PRO A 469 23.10 18.94 10.69
N SER A 470 22.47 20.02 10.21
CA SER A 470 21.74 20.99 11.03
C SER A 470 20.34 20.53 11.45
N GLY A 471 19.89 19.36 10.99
CA GLY A 471 18.55 18.80 11.29
C GLY A 471 17.43 19.36 10.42
N GLU A 472 17.76 20.11 9.37
CA GLU A 472 16.81 20.61 8.38
C GLU A 472 16.46 19.52 7.37
N ARG A 473 15.26 19.62 6.78
CA ARG A 473 14.83 18.65 5.76
C ARG A 473 15.69 18.81 4.50
N LEU A 474 16.22 17.70 3.99
CA LEU A 474 16.89 17.69 2.69
C LEU A 474 15.86 17.80 1.55
N HIS A 475 16.11 18.73 0.63
CA HIS A 475 15.33 18.86 -0.60
C HIS A 475 15.88 17.87 -1.62
N LEU A 476 15.06 16.90 -2.01
CA LEU A 476 15.40 16.02 -3.11
C LEU A 476 15.01 16.68 -4.42
N GLY A 477 15.94 16.67 -5.36
CA GLY A 477 15.66 17.08 -6.74
C GLY A 477 14.50 16.27 -7.31
N ASP A 478 13.82 16.86 -8.28
CA ASP A 478 12.64 16.33 -8.99
C ASP A 478 12.90 15.04 -9.82
N GLY A 479 14.10 14.46 -9.74
CA GLY A 479 14.51 13.33 -10.58
C GLY A 479 14.79 13.71 -12.04
N GLU A 480 14.61 14.98 -12.42
CA GLU A 480 14.92 15.51 -13.76
C GLU A 480 16.30 16.18 -13.83
N GLY A 481 17.05 16.16 -12.74
CA GLY A 481 18.44 16.63 -12.71
C GLY A 481 18.58 18.12 -12.35
N ASN A 482 17.53 18.79 -11.87
CA ASN A 482 17.68 20.12 -11.30
C ASN A 482 18.13 20.02 -9.82
N PRO A 483 19.36 20.44 -9.48
CA PRO A 483 19.86 20.37 -8.12
C PRO A 483 19.27 21.53 -7.32
N THR A 484 18.17 21.32 -6.63
CA THR A 484 17.73 22.23 -5.57
C THR A 484 18.49 21.86 -4.29
N ASN A 485 19.66 22.48 -4.12
CA ASN A 485 20.46 22.51 -2.88
C ASN A 485 21.33 21.27 -2.54
N GLY A 486 21.98 20.67 -3.55
CA GLY A 486 23.31 20.05 -3.34
C GLY A 486 23.40 18.67 -2.69
N VAL A 487 22.32 18.02 -2.28
CA VAL A 487 22.35 16.61 -1.83
C VAL A 487 21.12 15.86 -2.34
N SER A 488 21.21 15.27 -3.54
CA SER A 488 20.22 14.27 -3.96
C SER A 488 20.54 12.98 -3.22
N LEU A 489 19.83 12.67 -2.13
CA LEU A 489 19.96 11.36 -1.50
C LEU A 489 19.55 10.31 -2.53
N GLY A 490 20.56 9.57 -2.95
CA GLY A 490 20.40 8.36 -3.74
C GLY A 490 20.29 8.50 -5.24
N VAL A 491 20.79 9.60 -5.80
CA VAL A 491 21.19 9.62 -7.21
C VAL A 491 22.70 9.79 -7.28
N LYS A 492 23.43 8.68 -7.20
CA LYS A 492 24.80 8.64 -7.74
C LYS A 492 24.71 8.67 -9.26
N ASN A 493 25.60 9.39 -9.93
CA ASN A 493 25.83 9.27 -11.38
C ASN A 493 24.60 9.52 -12.30
N GLY A 494 23.64 10.37 -11.90
CA GLY A 494 22.51 10.74 -12.77
C GLY A 494 21.51 9.61 -13.06
N ILE A 495 21.40 8.60 -12.17
CA ILE A 495 20.43 7.51 -12.29
C ILE A 495 18.99 8.05 -12.34
N LYS A 496 18.28 7.78 -13.44
CA LYS A 496 16.85 8.07 -13.57
C LYS A 496 16.06 7.03 -12.79
N TYR A 497 15.26 7.47 -11.83
CA TYR A 497 14.48 6.60 -10.96
C TYR A 497 13.03 7.07 -10.86
N PRO A 498 12.03 6.18 -11.02
CA PRO A 498 10.67 6.64 -11.31
C PRO A 498 9.82 6.97 -10.06
N GLY A 499 10.33 6.78 -8.84
CA GLY A 499 9.57 6.96 -7.60
C GLY A 499 9.07 8.40 -7.38
N VAL A 500 7.75 8.60 -7.26
CA VAL A 500 7.14 9.95 -7.15
C VAL A 500 7.34 10.64 -5.79
N TYR A 501 7.87 9.94 -4.79
CA TYR A 501 7.97 10.46 -3.43
C TYR A 501 9.39 10.33 -2.91
N GLY A 502 10.21 11.35 -3.18
CA GLY A 502 11.62 11.35 -2.78
C GLY A 502 12.37 10.12 -3.29
N LEU A 503 12.14 9.77 -4.56
CA LEU A 503 12.72 8.63 -5.27
C LEU A 503 12.30 7.24 -4.74
N MET A 504 11.65 7.10 -3.59
CA MET A 504 11.23 5.76 -3.14
C MET A 504 10.11 5.19 -4.02
N MET A 505 10.14 3.88 -4.24
CA MET A 505 9.18 3.15 -5.07
C MET A 505 7.86 2.82 -4.37
N THR A 506 7.72 3.18 -3.08
CA THR A 506 6.56 2.88 -2.24
C THR A 506 5.24 3.38 -2.83
N PHE A 507 5.29 4.51 -3.53
CA PHE A 507 4.14 5.09 -4.23
C PHE A 507 4.22 4.94 -5.76
N LEU A 508 5.12 4.08 -6.24
CA LEU A 508 5.41 3.83 -7.65
C LEU A 508 5.80 5.12 -8.41
N GLY A 509 5.64 5.09 -9.73
CA GLY A 509 6.09 6.09 -10.70
C GLY A 509 5.15 6.18 -11.89
N GLY A 510 5.38 7.18 -12.73
CA GLY A 510 4.69 7.35 -14.02
C GLY A 510 3.18 7.53 -13.90
N GLY A 511 2.46 7.21 -14.97
CA GLY A 511 1.00 7.30 -15.04
C GLY A 511 0.27 6.33 -14.10
N ARG A 512 0.96 5.40 -13.45
CA ARG A 512 0.43 4.45 -12.46
C ARG A 512 0.81 4.78 -11.02
N ALA A 513 1.46 5.91 -10.76
CA ALA A 513 1.82 6.33 -9.41
C ALA A 513 0.59 6.45 -8.49
N CYS A 514 0.77 6.22 -7.19
CA CYS A 514 -0.28 6.41 -6.20
C CYS A 514 -0.72 7.88 -6.19
N ILE A 515 -2.02 8.13 -6.37
CA ILE A 515 -2.57 9.50 -6.32
C ILE A 515 -2.85 9.96 -4.89
N GLY A 516 -3.06 9.02 -3.96
CA GLY A 516 -3.39 9.29 -2.57
C GLY A 516 -2.20 9.47 -1.63
N PHE A 517 -0.95 9.51 -2.14
CA PHE A 517 0.23 9.51 -1.27
C PHE A 517 0.29 10.72 -0.33
N LYS A 518 -0.13 11.90 -0.78
CA LYS A 518 -0.19 13.13 0.06
C LYS A 518 -1.22 13.01 1.17
N PHE A 519 -2.34 12.35 0.88
CA PHE A 519 -3.38 12.09 1.88
C PHE A 519 -2.85 11.12 2.94
N ALA A 520 -2.25 10.00 2.52
CA ALA A 520 -1.64 9.04 3.43
C ALA A 520 -0.54 9.67 4.30
N GLU A 521 0.35 10.48 3.70
CA GLU A 521 1.39 11.19 4.44
C GLU A 521 0.81 12.15 5.48
N MET A 522 -0.23 12.92 5.11
CA MET A 522 -0.94 13.83 6.00
C MET A 522 -1.60 13.08 7.16
N GLU A 523 -2.32 11.99 6.89
CA GLU A 523 -2.95 11.14 7.91
C GLU A 523 -1.92 10.57 8.89
N ILE A 524 -0.85 9.96 8.38
CA ILE A 524 0.23 9.39 9.21
C ILE A 524 0.80 10.47 10.13
N LYS A 525 1.14 11.64 9.56
CA LYS A 525 1.71 12.75 10.33
C LYS A 525 0.75 13.25 11.39
N GLN A 526 -0.53 13.44 11.05
CA GLN A 526 -1.55 13.89 12.00
C GLN A 526 -1.69 12.91 13.18
N VAL A 527 -1.81 11.61 12.90
CA VAL A 527 -1.92 10.58 13.95
C VAL A 527 -0.69 10.59 14.87
N LEU A 528 0.51 10.71 14.31
CA LEU A 528 1.74 10.78 15.10
C LEU A 528 1.81 12.05 15.95
N THR A 529 1.46 13.23 15.40
CA THR A 529 1.47 14.49 16.15
C THR A 529 0.40 14.58 17.23
N THR A 530 -0.66 13.78 17.13
CA THR A 530 -1.69 13.69 18.18
C THR A 530 -1.29 12.69 19.27
N LEU A 531 -0.83 11.49 18.90
CA LEU A 531 -0.60 10.40 19.85
C LEU A 531 0.75 10.47 20.56
N ILE A 532 1.84 10.79 19.87
CA ILE A 532 3.19 10.77 20.46
C ILE A 532 3.35 11.72 21.65
N PRO A 533 2.79 12.96 21.65
CA PRO A 533 2.84 13.85 22.80
C PRO A 533 2.11 13.33 24.05
N ARG A 534 1.11 12.46 23.87
CA ARG A 534 0.16 12.09 24.92
C ARG A 534 0.33 10.67 25.45
N ILE A 535 0.78 9.76 24.58
CA ILE A 535 0.96 8.34 24.88
C ILE A 535 2.42 7.96 24.66
N HIS A 536 2.97 7.23 25.63
CA HIS A 536 4.26 6.58 25.52
C HIS A 536 4.06 5.13 25.08
N PHE A 537 4.86 4.69 24.11
CA PHE A 537 4.76 3.36 23.51
C PHE A 537 6.04 2.55 23.80
N ALA A 538 5.88 1.33 24.29
CA ALA A 538 6.96 0.38 24.53
C ALA A 538 6.61 -1.00 23.97
N LEU A 539 7.61 -1.86 23.81
CA LEU A 539 7.37 -3.26 23.48
C LEU A 539 6.70 -3.97 24.67
N PRO A 540 5.87 -5.01 24.41
CA PRO A 540 5.26 -5.80 25.48
C PRO A 540 6.31 -6.38 26.43
N ALA A 541 6.19 -6.04 27.72
CA ALA A 541 7.00 -6.64 28.78
C ALA A 541 6.28 -7.83 29.43
N SER A 542 4.95 -7.93 29.26
CA SER A 542 4.16 -9.01 29.85
C SER A 542 4.49 -10.37 29.23
N THR A 543 4.54 -11.39 30.07
CA THR A 543 4.73 -12.78 29.63
C THR A 543 3.40 -13.52 29.55
N ASP A 544 3.31 -14.50 28.65
CA ASP A 544 2.22 -15.48 28.67
C ASP A 544 2.24 -16.35 29.95
N ARG A 545 1.27 -17.26 30.08
CA ARG A 545 1.16 -18.18 31.24
C ARG A 545 2.41 -19.06 31.46
N ASN A 546 3.28 -19.17 30.45
CA ASN A 546 4.47 -20.01 30.45
C ASN A 546 5.76 -19.18 30.52
N GLY A 547 5.67 -17.85 30.74
CA GLY A 547 6.84 -16.98 30.89
C GLY A 547 7.42 -16.44 29.58
N HIS A 548 6.73 -16.58 28.44
CA HIS A 548 7.24 -16.09 27.15
C HIS A 548 6.80 -14.66 26.86
N VAL A 549 7.75 -13.82 26.49
CA VAL A 549 7.51 -12.45 25.99
C VAL A 549 7.00 -12.51 24.55
N LYS A 550 6.05 -11.64 24.20
CA LYS A 550 5.51 -11.55 22.84
C LYS A 550 6.54 -10.99 21.86
N GLU A 551 6.96 -11.82 20.91
CA GLU A 551 7.80 -11.38 19.79
C GLU A 551 6.91 -10.98 18.60
N ILE A 552 6.92 -9.69 18.26
CA ILE A 552 6.20 -9.16 17.09
C ILE A 552 7.07 -9.35 15.85
N TYR A 553 6.55 -10.09 14.89
CA TYR A 553 7.19 -10.38 13.62
C TYR A 553 6.33 -9.90 12.46
N TRP A 554 6.96 -9.42 11.39
CA TRP A 554 6.25 -8.90 10.24
C TRP A 554 6.39 -9.83 9.04
N LYS A 555 5.28 -10.48 8.70
CA LYS A 555 5.15 -11.33 7.52
C LYS A 555 4.97 -10.49 6.27
N MET A 556 5.51 -10.93 5.15
CA MET A 556 5.20 -10.37 3.85
C MET A 556 4.41 -11.37 2.99
N ASN A 557 3.10 -11.18 2.92
CA ASN A 557 2.16 -12.01 2.16
C ASN A 557 1.46 -11.21 1.06
N GLY A 558 2.22 -10.44 0.28
CA GLY A 558 1.70 -9.40 -0.61
C GLY A 558 1.66 -8.03 0.07
N LEU A 559 0.89 -7.92 1.15
CA LEU A 559 1.03 -6.85 2.14
C LEU A 559 1.95 -7.29 3.27
N GLN A 560 2.59 -6.32 3.93
CA GLN A 560 3.33 -6.58 5.17
C GLN A 560 2.37 -6.55 6.36
N VAL A 561 2.28 -7.67 7.10
CA VAL A 561 1.31 -7.86 8.19
C VAL A 561 2.04 -8.27 9.46
N PRO A 562 1.82 -7.60 10.60
CA PRO A 562 2.43 -7.95 11.87
C PRO A 562 1.69 -9.11 12.54
N VAL A 563 2.42 -10.06 13.10
CA VAL A 563 1.90 -11.20 13.86
C VAL A 563 2.75 -11.42 15.11
N VAL A 564 2.20 -12.06 16.14
CA VAL A 564 2.99 -12.51 17.29
C VAL A 564 3.44 -13.95 17.06
N ARG A 565 4.74 -14.21 17.24
CA ARG A 565 5.32 -15.54 17.05
C ARG A 565 4.93 -16.51 18.17
N PRO A 566 4.87 -17.82 17.88
CA PRO A 566 4.79 -18.84 18.91
C PRO A 566 6.04 -18.77 19.79
N PRO A 567 5.94 -19.09 21.08
CA PRO A 567 4.77 -19.68 21.75
C PRO A 567 3.70 -18.66 22.24
N ALA A 568 4.01 -17.37 22.31
CA ALA A 568 3.09 -16.36 22.85
C ALA A 568 1.96 -15.93 21.90
N GLY A 569 2.04 -16.30 20.62
CA GLY A 569 1.03 -16.05 19.59
C GLY A 569 0.89 -17.21 18.60
N ASP A 570 0.06 -17.01 17.57
CA ASP A 570 -0.33 -18.06 16.62
C ASP A 570 0.39 -17.95 15.26
N ASN A 571 1.23 -16.93 15.05
CA ASN A 571 1.87 -16.61 13.77
C ASN A 571 0.89 -16.35 12.59
N VAL A 572 -0.40 -16.10 12.87
CA VAL A 572 -1.45 -16.01 11.85
C VAL A 572 -2.29 -14.75 12.05
N THR A 573 -2.72 -14.48 13.28
CA THR A 573 -3.57 -13.35 13.62
C THR A 573 -2.78 -12.05 13.56
N ALA A 574 -3.25 -11.12 12.72
CA ALA A 574 -2.63 -9.82 12.55
C ALA A 574 -2.80 -8.97 13.82
N GLN A 575 -1.69 -8.52 14.40
CA GLN A 575 -1.71 -7.76 15.66
C GLN A 575 -0.39 -7.02 15.92
N VAL A 576 -0.48 -5.87 16.60
CA VAL A 576 0.65 -5.09 17.13
C VAL A 576 0.35 -4.75 18.59
N PRO A 577 0.51 -5.71 19.51
CA PRO A 577 0.41 -5.43 20.94
C PRO A 577 1.58 -4.52 21.35
N LEU A 578 1.30 -3.38 21.97
CA LEU A 578 2.31 -2.51 22.57
C LEU A 578 1.89 -2.14 23.99
N ASP A 579 2.89 -1.90 24.81
CA ASP A 579 2.75 -1.41 26.18
C ASP A 579 2.56 0.12 26.14
N LEU A 580 1.39 0.59 26.59
CA LEU A 580 0.99 1.99 26.58
C LEU A 580 0.89 2.53 28.00
N ARG A 581 1.34 3.78 28.18
CA ARG A 581 1.13 4.57 29.39
C ARG A 581 1.05 6.06 29.05
N LYS A 582 0.61 6.88 30.00
CA LYS A 582 0.68 8.34 29.87
C LYS A 582 2.14 8.82 29.80
N VAL A 583 2.35 9.86 29.01
CA VAL A 583 3.65 10.54 28.87
C VAL A 583 4.03 11.24 30.18
N ARG A 584 5.34 11.24 30.48
CA ARG A 584 5.98 11.91 31.61
C ARG A 584 7.01 12.91 31.09
N GLU A 585 7.40 13.90 31.88
CA GLU A 585 8.39 14.90 31.44
C GLU A 585 9.74 14.29 31.00
N GLN A 586 10.18 13.21 31.66
CA GLN A 586 11.37 12.47 31.27
C GLN A 586 11.30 11.87 29.85
N ASP A 587 10.09 11.64 29.31
CA ASP A 587 9.91 11.07 27.97
C ASP A 587 10.16 12.10 26.84
N PHE A 588 10.46 13.35 27.19
CA PHE A 588 10.88 14.40 26.26
C PHE A 588 12.40 14.56 26.21
N VAL A 589 13.13 13.98 27.17
CA VAL A 589 14.59 14.11 27.25
C VAL A 589 15.22 13.08 26.30
N VAL A 590 16.05 13.57 25.38
CA VAL A 590 16.90 12.70 24.55
C VAL A 590 18.17 12.44 25.37
N ASN A 591 18.35 11.19 25.80
CA ASN A 591 19.57 10.76 26.50
C ASN A 591 20.75 10.61 25.53
#